data_AF-A0A9N9DDZ4-F1
#
_entry.id   AF-A0A9N9DDZ4-F1
#
_cell.length_a   1.000
_cell.length_b   1.000
_cell.length_c   1.000
_cell.angle_alpha   90.00
_cell.angle_beta   90.00
_cell.angle_gamma   90.00
#
_symmetry.space_group_name_H-M   'P 1'
#
loop_
_entity.id
_entity.type
_entity.pdbx_description
1 polymer ?
#
loop_
_entity_poly.entity_id
_entity_poly.type
_entity_poly.pdbx_seq_one_letter_code
_entity_poly.pdbx_strand_id
1 'polypeptide(L)'
;SEMNTTASNPRANYAAIMLDDGRILYIGGLNDKQSFVPMDQILIYDTKTSTWNMTAAVGKIPSVRIQHSAVLTNDGRIIIYGGSQNDSMPATPSLAVLRSVDFTWLEINESGTKPPNLQSHTSTLVGDLMIIAFGSTSNIYMLNTTNYTWTTQFTPPSSSSPEATYNDSDTLPIDISRTNAILAIIIAISCLTFFMACTIICTRFYKRQRRKMVVGIDR
;
A
#
# COMPACT_ATOMS: atom_id res chain seq x y z
N SER A 1 -36.71 -8.61 7.80
CA SER A 1 -35.68 -9.35 8.54
C SER A 1 -34.40 -8.55 8.44
N GLU A 2 -34.05 -7.83 9.50
CA GLU A 2 -32.77 -7.09 9.55
C GLU A 2 -31.65 -8.12 9.50
N MET A 3 -30.80 -8.04 8.47
CA MET A 3 -29.59 -8.83 8.44
C MET A 3 -28.72 -8.36 9.62
N ASN A 4 -28.54 -9.22 10.61
CA ASN A 4 -27.57 -9.07 11.67
C ASN A 4 -26.16 -9.22 11.05
N THR A 5 -25.73 -8.21 10.28
CA THR A 5 -24.40 -8.19 9.68
C THR A 5 -23.45 -7.63 10.72
N THR A 6 -22.52 -8.46 11.17
CA THR A 6 -21.25 -8.07 11.81
C THR A 6 -20.35 -7.31 10.82
N ALA A 7 -20.91 -6.32 10.10
CA ALA A 7 -20.18 -5.46 9.19
C ALA A 7 -19.07 -4.79 9.99
N SER A 8 -17.82 -5.08 9.62
CA SER A 8 -16.66 -4.44 10.25
C SER A 8 -16.81 -2.92 10.13
N ASN A 9 -16.78 -2.21 11.27
CA ASN A 9 -16.68 -0.76 11.27
C ASN A 9 -15.50 -0.31 10.38
N PRO A 10 -15.59 0.87 9.75
CA PRO A 10 -14.46 1.48 9.05
C PRO A 10 -13.20 1.50 9.92
N ARG A 11 -12.05 1.18 9.30
CA ARG A 11 -10.74 1.20 9.95
C ARG A 11 -9.69 1.79 9.03
N ALA A 12 -8.60 2.28 9.59
CA ALA A 12 -7.45 2.79 8.83
C ALA A 12 -6.13 2.47 9.53
N ASN A 13 -5.02 2.52 8.80
CA ASN A 13 -3.64 2.36 9.33
C ASN A 13 -3.39 1.04 10.09
N TYR A 14 -4.16 0.00 9.78
CA TYR A 14 -3.99 -1.37 10.26
C TYR A 14 -3.04 -2.16 9.34
N ALA A 15 -2.54 -3.30 9.83
CA ALA A 15 -1.97 -4.33 8.97
C ALA A 15 -3.04 -5.32 8.52
N ALA A 16 -3.05 -5.70 7.24
CA ALA A 16 -3.90 -6.75 6.69
C ALA A 16 -3.02 -7.90 6.18
N ILE A 17 -3.23 -9.12 6.69
CA ILE A 17 -2.40 -10.29 6.42
C ILE A 17 -3.29 -11.46 6.04
N MET A 18 -3.08 -12.03 4.86
CA MET A 18 -3.76 -13.24 4.41
C MET A 18 -3.00 -14.47 4.89
N LEU A 19 -3.69 -15.38 5.57
CA LEU A 19 -3.19 -16.68 5.99
C LEU A 19 -3.35 -17.72 4.88
N ASP A 20 -2.56 -18.80 4.94
CA ASP A 20 -2.59 -19.90 3.97
C ASP A 20 -3.95 -20.62 3.91
N ASP A 21 -4.76 -20.53 4.97
CA ASP A 21 -6.11 -21.11 5.00
C ASP A 21 -7.19 -20.25 4.33
N GLY A 22 -6.81 -19.06 3.83
CA GLY A 22 -7.68 -18.11 3.14
C GLY A 22 -8.32 -17.05 4.05
N ARG A 23 -8.01 -17.03 5.35
CA ARG A 23 -8.48 -15.96 6.24
C ARG A 23 -7.60 -14.72 6.14
N ILE A 24 -8.20 -13.54 6.23
CA ILE A 24 -7.48 -12.25 6.30
C ILE A 24 -7.59 -11.71 7.73
N LEU A 25 -6.45 -11.43 8.35
CA LEU A 25 -6.35 -10.84 9.68
C LEU A 25 -6.09 -9.35 9.54
N TYR A 26 -6.85 -8.55 10.29
CA TYR A 26 -6.69 -7.11 10.40
C TYR A 26 -6.25 -6.77 11.83
N ILE A 27 -5.07 -6.18 11.97
CA ILE A 27 -4.40 -5.99 13.26
C ILE A 27 -4.07 -4.51 13.47
N GLY A 28 -4.40 -3.99 14.66
CA GLY A 28 -4.14 -2.61 15.05
C GLY A 28 -4.90 -1.58 14.22
N GLY A 29 -4.32 -0.38 14.08
CA GLY A 29 -4.93 0.73 13.36
C GLY A 29 -5.90 1.55 14.20
N LEU A 30 -6.74 2.33 13.50
CA LEU A 30 -7.80 3.15 14.06
C LEU A 30 -9.16 2.59 13.65
N ASN A 31 -10.15 2.73 14.52
CA ASN A 31 -11.56 2.48 14.20
C ASN A 31 -12.27 3.72 13.64
N ASP A 32 -13.56 3.59 13.40
CA ASP A 32 -14.47 4.63 12.88
C ASP A 32 -14.53 5.89 13.75
N LYS A 33 -14.21 5.75 15.04
CA LYS A 33 -14.16 6.83 16.03
C LYS A 33 -12.74 7.40 16.20
N GLN A 34 -11.82 7.10 15.28
CA GLN A 34 -10.40 7.44 15.37
C GLN A 34 -9.73 6.97 16.68
N SER A 35 -10.29 5.95 17.33
CA SER A 35 -9.67 5.35 18.51
C SER A 35 -8.76 4.21 18.09
N PHE A 36 -7.63 4.08 18.77
CA PHE A 36 -6.71 2.97 18.56
C PHE A 36 -7.38 1.63 18.83
N VAL A 37 -7.19 0.70 17.91
CA VAL A 37 -7.64 -0.68 18.07
C VAL A 37 -6.63 -1.41 18.97
N PRO A 38 -7.07 -2.03 20.07
CA PRO A 38 -6.23 -2.89 20.90
C PRO A 38 -5.57 -4.01 20.08
N MET A 39 -4.28 -4.29 20.33
CA MET A 39 -3.54 -5.32 19.59
C MET A 39 -3.96 -6.75 19.95
N ASP A 40 -4.74 -6.93 21.01
CA ASP A 40 -5.39 -8.20 21.32
C ASP A 40 -6.68 -8.42 20.51
N GLN A 41 -7.26 -7.40 19.89
CA GLN A 41 -8.46 -7.56 19.07
C GLN A 41 -8.07 -7.83 17.61
N ILE A 42 -8.16 -9.10 17.20
CA ILE A 42 -7.86 -9.51 15.83
C ILE A 42 -9.16 -9.69 15.07
N LEU A 43 -9.41 -8.81 14.11
CA LEU A 43 -10.54 -8.93 13.20
C LEU A 43 -10.17 -9.88 12.06
N ILE A 44 -11.06 -10.81 11.75
CA ILE A 44 -10.84 -11.89 10.80
C ILE A 44 -11.93 -11.83 9.73
N TYR A 45 -11.52 -11.84 8.47
CA TYR A 45 -12.42 -12.07 7.35
C TYR A 45 -12.14 -13.45 6.76
N ASP A 46 -13.15 -14.31 6.76
CA ASP A 46 -13.08 -15.61 6.09
C ASP A 46 -13.53 -15.43 4.63
N THR A 47 -12.59 -15.60 3.70
CA THR A 47 -12.85 -15.38 2.26
C THR A 47 -13.73 -16.46 1.64
N LYS A 48 -13.78 -17.67 2.22
CA LYS A 48 -14.57 -18.80 1.70
C LYS A 48 -16.05 -18.63 2.02
N THR A 49 -16.35 -18.14 3.21
CA THR A 49 -17.72 -17.94 3.70
C THR A 49 -18.18 -16.49 3.55
N SER A 50 -17.27 -15.57 3.24
CA SER A 50 -17.51 -14.12 3.19
C SER A 50 -18.07 -13.58 4.52
N THR A 51 -17.54 -14.09 5.65
CA THR A 51 -18.00 -13.71 6.98
C THR A 51 -16.92 -13.00 7.78
N TRP A 52 -17.36 -12.12 8.67
CA TRP A 52 -16.52 -11.41 9.63
C TRP A 52 -16.61 -12.07 11.00
N ASN A 53 -15.46 -12.27 11.63
CA ASN A 53 -15.33 -12.73 13.01
C ASN A 53 -14.27 -11.89 13.74
N MET A 54 -14.27 -11.94 15.06
CA MET A 54 -13.26 -11.29 15.89
C MET A 54 -12.79 -12.28 16.95
N THR A 55 -11.48 -12.30 17.20
CA THR A 55 -10.88 -13.11 18.26
C THR A 55 -10.00 -12.25 19.14
N ALA A 56 -9.87 -12.67 20.41
CA ALA A 56 -8.94 -12.09 21.35
C ALA A 56 -7.61 -12.86 21.30
N ALA A 57 -6.51 -12.15 21.06
CA ALA A 57 -5.16 -12.67 21.18
C ALA A 57 -4.68 -12.57 22.63
N VAL A 58 -3.79 -13.48 23.03
CA VAL A 58 -3.28 -13.61 24.40
C VAL A 58 -1.76 -13.48 24.45
N GLY A 59 -1.16 -13.58 25.64
CA GLY A 59 0.28 -13.51 25.83
C GLY A 59 0.80 -12.10 26.08
N LYS A 60 1.98 -11.78 25.55
CA LYS A 60 2.62 -10.46 25.76
C LYS A 60 2.08 -9.45 24.75
N ILE A 61 0.86 -8.96 25.01
CA ILE A 61 0.16 -8.02 24.13
C ILE A 61 1.02 -6.75 23.94
N PRO A 62 1.38 -6.38 22.69
CA PRO A 62 2.13 -5.16 22.42
C PRO A 62 1.22 -3.93 22.54
N SER A 63 1.83 -2.74 22.65
CA SER A 63 1.07 -1.49 22.61
C SER A 63 0.28 -1.37 21.30
N VAL A 64 -0.83 -0.62 21.36
CA VAL A 64 -1.56 -0.15 20.19
C VAL A 64 -0.62 0.51 19.18
N ARG A 65 -0.95 0.42 17.89
CA ARG A 65 -0.11 1.01 16.84
C ARG A 65 -0.87 1.30 15.55
N ILE A 66 -0.47 2.39 14.90
CA ILE A 66 -0.82 2.76 13.52
C ILE A 66 0.45 2.82 12.67
N GLN A 67 0.30 2.80 11.33
CA GLN A 67 1.39 3.02 10.37
C GLN A 67 2.58 2.05 10.54
N HIS A 68 2.30 0.87 11.10
CA HIS A 68 3.20 -0.25 11.19
C HIS A 68 3.08 -1.09 9.92
N SER A 69 4.04 -1.97 9.69
CA SER A 69 3.96 -2.99 8.64
C SER A 69 4.03 -4.38 9.24
N ALA A 70 3.55 -5.38 8.49
CA ALA A 70 3.57 -6.75 8.92
C ALA A 70 3.79 -7.72 7.76
N VAL A 71 4.37 -8.89 8.05
CA VAL A 71 4.55 -9.99 7.10
C VAL A 71 4.13 -11.32 7.74
N LEU A 72 3.67 -12.26 6.92
CA LEU A 72 3.42 -13.66 7.31
C LEU A 72 4.64 -14.51 6.95
N THR A 73 5.20 -15.22 7.91
CA THR A 73 6.27 -16.20 7.70
C THR A 73 5.72 -17.57 7.31
N ASN A 74 6.55 -18.38 6.65
CA ASN A 74 6.20 -19.74 6.19
C ASN A 74 5.78 -20.69 7.32
N ASP A 75 6.19 -20.40 8.56
CA ASP A 75 5.81 -21.17 9.75
C ASP A 75 4.59 -20.59 10.49
N GLY A 76 3.84 -19.69 9.83
CA GLY A 76 2.58 -19.17 10.34
C GLY A 76 2.71 -18.12 11.45
N ARG A 77 3.88 -17.48 11.60
CA ARG A 77 4.03 -16.31 12.47
C ARG A 77 3.79 -15.02 11.69
N ILE A 78 3.17 -14.04 12.33
CA ILE A 78 3.01 -12.70 11.80
C ILE A 78 4.00 -11.80 12.51
N ILE A 79 4.94 -11.25 11.75
CA ILE A 79 5.97 -10.34 12.26
C ILE A 79 5.51 -8.92 12.00
N ILE A 80 5.38 -8.12 13.06
CA ILE A 80 4.97 -6.72 13.00
C ILE A 80 6.13 -5.84 13.42
N TYR A 81 6.42 -4.81 12.62
CA TYR A 81 7.46 -3.84 12.95
C TYR A 81 6.95 -2.40 12.96
N GLY A 82 7.45 -1.66 13.94
CA GLY A 82 7.32 -0.23 14.08
C GLY A 82 5.90 0.25 14.39
N GLY A 83 5.61 1.46 13.93
CA GLY A 83 4.38 2.19 14.17
C GLY A 83 4.42 3.05 15.44
N SER A 84 3.33 3.74 15.69
CA SER A 84 3.20 4.69 16.79
C SER A 84 1.87 4.55 17.52
N GLN A 85 1.90 4.86 18.82
CA GLN A 85 0.73 4.89 19.72
C GLN A 85 -0.02 6.23 19.64
N ASN A 86 0.63 7.25 19.09
CA ASN A 86 0.13 8.58 18.74
C ASN A 86 1.27 9.32 18.01
N ASP A 87 1.05 10.57 17.61
CA ASP A 87 2.02 11.37 16.84
C ASP A 87 3.41 11.50 17.50
N SER A 88 3.50 11.40 18.83
CA SER A 88 4.73 11.64 19.60
C SER A 88 5.30 10.39 20.26
N MET A 89 4.57 9.26 20.25
CA MET A 89 4.92 8.08 21.04
C MET A 89 5.11 6.83 20.16
N PRO A 90 6.34 6.29 20.07
CA PRO A 90 6.59 5.06 19.31
C PRO A 90 5.88 3.85 19.94
N ALA A 91 5.52 2.88 19.11
CA ALA A 91 4.97 1.62 19.59
C ALA A 91 6.00 0.79 20.36
N THR A 92 5.56 0.08 21.41
CA THR A 92 6.41 -0.73 22.27
C THR A 92 5.87 -2.17 22.41
N PRO A 93 6.69 -3.20 22.24
CA PRO A 93 8.02 -3.18 21.58
C PRO A 93 7.92 -2.79 20.10
N SER A 94 9.03 -2.35 19.49
CA SER A 94 9.04 -2.05 18.04
C SER A 94 8.77 -3.30 17.20
N LEU A 95 9.34 -4.45 17.57
CA LEU A 95 9.05 -5.75 16.97
C LEU A 95 8.03 -6.50 17.82
N ALA A 96 6.94 -6.95 17.21
CA ALA A 96 5.97 -7.82 17.84
C ALA A 96 5.71 -9.04 16.95
N VAL A 97 5.50 -10.21 17.56
CA VAL A 97 5.29 -11.45 16.82
C VAL A 97 4.04 -12.15 17.33
N LEU A 98 3.10 -12.41 16.43
CA LEU A 98 1.87 -13.14 16.70
C LEU A 98 1.95 -14.51 16.06
N ARG A 99 1.72 -15.57 16.83
CA ARG A 99 1.53 -16.90 16.26
C ARG A 99 0.07 -17.05 15.81
N SER A 100 -0.16 -17.29 14.52
CA SER A 100 -1.51 -17.27 13.94
C SER A 100 -2.38 -18.48 14.30
N VAL A 101 -1.76 -19.62 14.66
CA VAL A 101 -2.49 -20.87 14.95
C VAL A 101 -3.40 -20.77 16.17
N ASP A 102 -3.03 -19.95 17.16
CA ASP A 102 -3.80 -19.76 18.39
C ASP A 102 -3.82 -18.32 18.91
N PHE A 103 -3.39 -17.37 18.08
CA PHE A 103 -3.38 -15.94 18.39
C PHE A 103 -2.61 -15.60 19.68
N THR A 104 -1.42 -16.18 19.86
CA THR A 104 -0.54 -15.85 20.99
C THR A 104 0.57 -14.87 20.58
N TRP A 105 0.63 -13.72 21.25
CA TRP A 105 1.76 -12.79 21.17
C TRP A 105 2.97 -13.36 21.91
N LEU A 106 4.10 -13.44 21.21
CA LEU A 106 5.34 -14.00 21.72
C LEU A 106 6.24 -12.93 22.34
N GLU A 107 7.02 -13.32 23.35
CA GLU A 107 8.12 -12.51 23.86
C GLU A 107 9.38 -12.79 23.04
N ILE A 108 9.90 -11.74 22.39
CA ILE A 108 11.00 -11.86 21.43
C ILE A 108 12.22 -11.13 21.94
N ASN A 109 13.36 -11.81 21.87
CA ASN A 109 14.67 -11.22 22.08
C ASN A 109 15.31 -10.97 20.71
N GLU A 110 15.37 -9.70 20.33
CA GLU A 110 16.04 -9.25 19.11
C GLU A 110 17.55 -9.14 19.34
N SER A 111 18.35 -9.38 18.30
CA SER A 111 19.79 -9.15 18.35
C SER A 111 20.31 -8.41 17.11
N GLY A 112 21.56 -7.95 17.15
CA GLY A 112 22.16 -7.13 16.08
C GLY A 112 21.85 -5.65 16.20
N THR A 113 22.13 -4.89 15.13
CA THR A 113 21.93 -3.44 15.10
C THR A 113 20.46 -3.11 14.80
N LYS A 114 19.69 -2.90 15.86
CA LYS A 114 18.26 -2.59 15.77
C LYS A 114 18.00 -1.26 15.02
N PRO A 115 17.06 -1.23 14.06
CA PRO A 115 16.62 0.00 13.41
C PRO A 115 15.91 0.94 14.39
N PRO A 116 15.80 2.24 14.05
CA PRO A 116 14.88 3.12 14.77
C PRO A 116 13.43 2.62 14.62
N ASN A 117 12.54 3.01 15.53
CA ASN A 117 11.13 2.71 15.36
C ASN A 117 10.58 3.48 14.14
N LEU A 118 10.17 2.74 13.10
CA LEU A 118 9.74 3.28 11.81
C LEU A 118 8.24 3.47 11.75
N GLN A 119 7.80 4.52 11.06
CA GLN A 119 6.39 4.78 10.73
C GLN A 119 6.22 4.91 9.22
N SER A 120 5.06 4.52 8.70
CA SER A 120 4.69 4.66 7.27
C SER A 120 5.67 3.97 6.31
N HIS A 121 6.34 2.92 6.79
CA HIS A 121 7.24 2.09 6.02
C HIS A 121 6.47 0.91 5.41
N THR A 122 7.12 0.22 4.47
CA THR A 122 6.60 -1.05 3.94
C THR A 122 7.52 -2.19 4.35
N SER A 123 6.97 -3.40 4.41
CA SER A 123 7.76 -4.60 4.57
C SER A 123 7.31 -5.71 3.62
N THR A 124 8.25 -6.57 3.26
CA THR A 124 8.01 -7.77 2.46
C THR A 124 8.88 -8.90 2.98
N LEU A 125 8.43 -10.13 2.80
CA LEU A 125 9.18 -11.32 3.19
C LEU A 125 9.82 -11.95 1.94
N VAL A 126 11.12 -12.23 2.02
CA VAL A 126 11.86 -12.99 1.01
C VAL A 126 12.60 -14.13 1.70
N GLY A 127 12.12 -15.36 1.52
CA GLY A 127 12.57 -16.50 2.32
C GLY A 127 12.31 -16.26 3.79
N ASP A 128 13.35 -16.31 4.61
CA ASP A 128 13.30 -16.03 6.05
C ASP A 128 13.72 -14.60 6.41
N LEU A 129 13.73 -13.69 5.43
CA LEU A 129 14.18 -12.32 5.63
C LEU A 129 13.03 -11.34 5.42
N MET A 130 12.64 -10.65 6.49
CA MET A 130 11.74 -9.51 6.41
C MET A 130 12.57 -8.29 6.00
N ILE A 131 12.30 -7.75 4.81
CA ILE A 131 12.92 -6.53 4.29
C ILE A 131 11.97 -5.38 4.59
N ILE A 132 12.50 -4.33 5.23
CA ILE A 132 11.77 -3.14 5.63
C ILE A 132 12.35 -1.95 4.88
N ALA A 133 11.53 -1.23 4.14
CA ALA A 133 11.97 -0.12 3.32
C ALA A 133 11.28 1.19 3.71
N PHE A 134 12.10 2.23 3.85
CA PHE A 134 11.71 3.63 3.95
C PHE A 134 10.82 3.98 5.16
N GLY A 135 9.78 4.79 4.93
CA GLY A 135 8.92 5.38 5.95
C GLY A 135 9.48 6.68 6.50
N SER A 136 9.61 6.77 7.82
CA SER A 136 10.25 7.90 8.50
C SER A 136 11.77 8.00 8.27
N THR A 137 12.35 7.10 7.46
CA THR A 137 13.75 7.10 7.05
C THR A 137 13.86 6.81 5.55
N SER A 138 15.03 7.03 4.96
CA SER A 138 15.35 6.62 3.57
C SER A 138 16.12 5.29 3.50
N ASN A 139 16.23 4.56 4.60
CA ASN A 139 17.04 3.36 4.71
C ASN A 139 16.23 2.09 4.44
N ILE A 140 16.97 1.00 4.20
CA ILE A 140 16.44 -0.37 4.13
C ILE A 140 17.04 -1.15 5.30
N TYR A 141 16.19 -1.94 5.97
CA TYR A 141 16.56 -2.78 7.10
C TYR A 141 16.12 -4.21 6.83
N MET A 142 16.82 -5.19 7.39
CA MET A 142 16.51 -6.60 7.20
C MET A 142 16.55 -7.34 8.52
N LEU A 143 15.50 -8.11 8.79
CA LEU A 143 15.37 -8.97 9.96
C LEU A 143 15.31 -10.42 9.51
N ASN A 144 16.22 -11.25 10.02
CA ASN A 144 16.09 -12.69 9.90
C ASN A 144 14.98 -13.17 10.85
N THR A 145 13.89 -13.71 10.30
CA THR A 145 12.68 -14.07 11.05
C THR A 145 12.81 -15.41 11.79
N THR A 146 13.85 -16.21 11.53
CA THR A 146 14.09 -17.47 12.25
C THR A 146 14.66 -17.23 13.64
N ASN A 147 15.57 -16.25 13.77
CA ASN A 147 16.31 -15.98 14.99
C ASN A 147 16.21 -14.52 15.46
N TYR A 148 15.38 -13.71 14.80
CA TYR A 148 15.13 -12.30 15.11
C TYR A 148 16.40 -11.44 15.18
N THR A 149 17.36 -11.71 14.30
CA THR A 149 18.61 -10.95 14.19
C THR A 149 18.53 -9.94 13.06
N TRP A 150 18.79 -8.68 13.37
CA TRP A 150 18.95 -7.62 12.38
C TRP A 150 20.25 -7.78 11.61
N THR A 151 20.19 -7.75 10.29
CA THR A 151 21.32 -8.03 9.40
C THR A 151 21.39 -7.04 8.24
N THR A 152 22.56 -6.89 7.65
CA THR A 152 22.80 -6.16 6.40
C THR A 152 23.07 -7.10 5.22
N GLN A 153 23.12 -8.41 5.47
CA GLN A 153 23.38 -9.42 4.45
C GLN A 153 22.08 -10.00 3.92
N PHE A 154 21.94 -9.98 2.59
CA PHE A 154 20.89 -10.68 1.87
C PHE A 154 21.50 -11.87 1.14
N THR A 155 21.05 -13.08 1.46
CA THR A 155 21.35 -14.27 0.66
C THR A 155 20.03 -14.77 0.10
N PRO A 156 19.79 -14.64 -1.22
CA PRO A 156 18.54 -15.14 -1.80
C PRO A 156 18.44 -16.65 -1.62
N PRO A 157 17.22 -17.20 -1.48
CA PRO A 157 17.01 -18.65 -1.53
C PRO A 157 17.68 -19.20 -2.80
N SER A 158 18.44 -20.29 -2.67
CA SER A 158 19.06 -20.94 -3.83
C SER A 158 17.99 -21.26 -4.87
N SER A 159 18.15 -20.72 -6.08
CA SER A 159 17.20 -20.91 -7.18
C SER A 159 17.23 -22.38 -7.62
N SER A 160 16.32 -23.20 -7.08
CA SER A 160 16.01 -24.51 -7.64
C SER A 160 14.89 -24.43 -8.70
N SER A 161 14.44 -23.23 -9.08
CA SER A 161 13.48 -23.09 -10.18
C SER A 161 14.18 -23.30 -11.53
N PRO A 162 13.60 -24.11 -12.45
CA PRO A 162 14.06 -24.11 -13.83
C PRO A 162 13.98 -22.68 -14.35
N GLU A 163 14.97 -22.24 -15.12
CA GLU A 163 14.89 -20.99 -15.88
C GLU A 163 13.52 -20.92 -16.52
N ALA A 164 12.69 -19.95 -16.11
CA ALA A 164 11.47 -19.64 -16.83
C ALA A 164 11.93 -19.22 -18.23
N THR A 165 11.89 -20.17 -19.17
CA THR A 165 12.07 -19.88 -20.59
C THR A 165 10.84 -19.09 -20.99
N TYR A 166 10.91 -17.77 -20.83
CA TYR A 166 9.90 -16.87 -21.31
C TYR A 166 9.96 -16.91 -22.84
N ASN A 167 9.13 -17.77 -23.43
CA ASN A 167 8.97 -17.79 -24.88
C ASN A 167 8.30 -16.48 -25.27
N ASP A 168 9.03 -15.63 -25.97
CA ASP A 168 8.61 -14.30 -26.48
C ASP A 168 7.41 -14.37 -27.46
N SER A 169 6.92 -15.58 -27.75
CA SER A 169 5.83 -15.87 -28.69
C SER A 169 4.42 -15.69 -28.13
N ASP A 170 4.23 -15.49 -26.83
CA ASP A 170 2.90 -15.28 -26.22
C ASP A 170 2.54 -13.78 -26.04
N THR A 171 3.28 -12.88 -26.69
CA THR A 171 2.82 -11.50 -26.85
C THR A 171 1.60 -11.49 -27.78
N LEU A 172 0.42 -11.29 -27.20
CA LEU A 172 -0.75 -10.90 -27.98
C LEU A 172 -0.33 -9.72 -28.88
N PRO A 173 -0.56 -9.75 -30.20
CA PRO A 173 -0.16 -8.66 -31.07
C PRO A 173 -0.83 -7.39 -30.57
N ILE A 174 -0.01 -6.40 -30.24
CA ILE A 174 -0.47 -5.05 -29.94
C ILE A 174 -1.33 -4.62 -31.14
N ASP A 175 -2.62 -4.37 -30.91
CA ASP A 175 -3.56 -3.91 -31.94
C ASP A 175 -3.22 -2.45 -32.32
N ILE A 176 -2.18 -2.28 -33.15
CA ILE A 176 -1.61 -0.98 -33.59
C ILE A 176 -2.66 -0.13 -34.32
N SER A 177 -3.73 -0.75 -34.84
CA SER A 177 -4.88 -0.06 -35.43
C SER A 177 -5.58 0.87 -34.43
N ARG A 178 -5.80 0.42 -33.18
CA ARG A 178 -6.44 1.26 -32.15
C ARG A 178 -5.56 2.44 -31.73
N THR A 179 -4.24 2.24 -31.66
CA THR A 179 -3.30 3.30 -31.27
C THR A 179 -3.23 4.41 -32.33
N ASN A 180 -3.18 4.05 -33.61
CA ASN A 180 -3.18 5.01 -34.73
C ASN A 180 -4.50 5.78 -34.82
N ALA A 181 -5.64 5.13 -34.54
CA ALA A 181 -6.94 5.80 -34.50
C ALA A 181 -7.01 6.82 -33.35
N ILE A 182 -6.53 6.48 -32.15
CA ILE A 182 -6.48 7.39 -31.01
C ILE A 182 -5.56 8.59 -31.31
N LEU A 183 -4.38 8.35 -31.91
CA LEU A 183 -3.45 9.41 -32.27
C LEU A 183 -4.05 10.37 -33.31
N ALA A 184 -4.74 9.85 -34.33
CA ALA A 184 -5.43 10.65 -35.34
C ALA A 184 -6.53 11.53 -34.74
N ILE A 185 -7.30 11.01 -33.78
CA ILE A 185 -8.35 11.78 -33.08
C ILE A 185 -7.72 12.92 -32.25
N ILE A 186 -6.62 12.66 -31.53
CA ILE A 186 -5.92 13.69 -30.74
C ILE A 186 -5.39 14.81 -31.65
N ILE A 187 -4.80 14.46 -32.79
CA ILE A 187 -4.30 15.43 -33.77
C ILE A 187 -5.46 16.26 -34.34
N ALA A 188 -6.58 15.63 -34.71
CA ALA A 188 -7.75 16.32 -35.24
C ALA A 188 -8.34 17.33 -34.23
N ILE A 189 -8.46 16.94 -32.95
CA ILE A 189 -8.94 17.83 -31.88
C ILE A 189 -7.97 19.01 -31.67
N SER A 190 -6.66 18.75 -31.69
CA SER A 190 -5.64 19.79 -31.55
C SER A 190 -5.67 20.79 -32.71
N CYS A 191 -5.84 20.32 -33.96
CA CYS A 191 -6.01 21.19 -35.10
C CYS A 191 -7.29 22.03 -35.00
N LEU A 192 -8.42 21.42 -34.60
CA LEU A 192 -9.70 22.13 -34.49
C LEU A 192 -9.64 23.25 -33.45
N THR A 193 -9.04 22.99 -32.29
CA THR A 193 -8.85 24.00 -31.24
C THR A 193 -7.93 25.13 -31.69
N PHE A 194 -6.87 24.82 -32.44
CA PHE A 194 -5.99 25.83 -33.01
C PHE A 194 -6.71 26.72 -34.04
N PHE A 195 -7.48 26.15 -34.97
CA PHE A 195 -8.26 26.91 -35.94
C PHE A 195 -9.33 27.79 -35.27
N MET A 196 -10.03 27.27 -34.27
CA MET A 196 -10.96 28.04 -33.44
C MET A 196 -10.27 29.21 -32.74
N ALA A 197 -9.08 29.01 -32.16
CA ALA A 197 -8.31 30.07 -31.54
C ALA A 197 -7.86 31.14 -32.56
N CYS A 198 -7.35 30.73 -33.72
CA CYS A 198 -6.95 31.63 -34.80
C CYS A 198 -8.12 32.47 -35.31
N THR A 199 -9.30 31.88 -35.54
CA THR A 199 -10.48 32.63 -35.98
C THR A 199 -10.96 33.62 -34.93
N ILE A 200 -10.92 33.28 -33.64
CA ILE A 200 -11.24 34.21 -32.54
C ILE A 200 -10.23 35.38 -32.50
N ILE A 201 -8.94 35.09 -32.67
CA ILE A 201 -7.89 36.12 -32.69
C ILE A 201 -8.06 37.03 -33.91
N CYS A 202 -8.25 36.48 -35.10
CA CYS A 202 -8.47 37.21 -36.34
C CYS A 202 -9.73 38.09 -36.27
N THR A 203 -10.85 37.57 -35.75
CA THR A 203 -12.08 38.35 -35.59
C THR A 203 -11.92 39.47 -34.58
N ARG A 204 -11.18 39.24 -33.47
CA ARG A 204 -10.84 40.30 -32.50
C ARG A 204 -9.93 41.35 -33.10
N PHE A 205 -8.92 40.96 -33.87
CA PHE A 205 -8.03 41.88 -34.56
C PHE A 205 -8.79 42.70 -35.61
N TYR A 206 -9.61 42.05 -36.43
CA TYR A 206 -10.46 42.70 -37.43
C TYR A 206 -11.43 43.69 -36.78
N LYS A 207 -12.14 43.29 -35.72
CA LYS A 207 -13.02 44.21 -34.96
C LYS A 207 -12.24 45.37 -34.35
N ARG A 208 -11.02 45.15 -33.84
CA ARG A 208 -10.16 46.20 -33.28
C ARG A 208 -9.72 47.21 -34.36
N GLN A 209 -9.32 46.74 -35.55
CA GLN A 209 -8.95 47.61 -36.66
C GLN A 209 -10.15 48.39 -37.21
N ARG A 210 -11.32 47.74 -37.34
CA ARG A 210 -12.57 48.41 -37.74
C ARG A 210 -12.95 49.54 -36.78
N ARG A 211 -12.82 49.33 -35.46
CA ARG A 211 -13.07 50.38 -34.45
C ARG A 211 -12.11 51.57 -34.60
N LYS A 212 -10.84 51.34 -34.94
CA LYS A 212 -9.87 52.43 -35.19
C LYS A 212 -10.21 53.26 -36.44
N MET A 213 -10.72 52.63 -37.51
CA MET A 213 -11.13 53.34 -38.72
C MET A 213 -12.38 54.19 -38.52
N VAL A 214 -13.36 53.71 -37.74
CA VAL A 214 -14.60 54.47 -37.46
C VAL A 214 -14.31 55.70 -36.57
N VAL A 215 -13.40 55.60 -35.60
CA VAL A 215 -13.01 56.73 -34.74
C VAL A 215 -12.09 57.74 -35.45
N GLY A 216 -11.46 57.36 -36.56
CA GLY A 216 -10.60 58.24 -37.37
C GLY A 216 -11.32 59.09 -38.43
N ILE A 217 -12.64 58.93 -38.58
CA ILE A 217 -13.46 59.68 -39.55
C ILE A 217 -14.13 60.92 -38.90
N ASP A 218 -14.15 61.03 -37.57
CA ASP A 218 -14.68 62.18 -36.82
C ASP A 218 -13.59 63.13 -36.27
N ARG A 219 -12.49 63.31 -37.01
CA ARG A 219 -11.47 64.36 -36.74
C ARG A 219 -11.09 65.12 -37.99
#